data_AF-A0A3D1PU30-F1
#
_entry.id   AF-A0A3D1PU30-F1
#
_cell.length_a   1.000
_cell.length_b   1.000
_cell.length_c   1.000
_cell.angle_alpha   90.00
_cell.angle_beta   90.00
_cell.angle_gamma   90.00
#
_symmetry.space_group_name_H-M   'P 1'
#
loop_
_entity.id
_entity.type
_entity.pdbx_description
1 polymer ?
#
loop_
_entity_poly.entity_id
_entity_poly.type
_entity_poly.pdbx_seq_one_letter_code
_entity_poly.pdbx_strand_id
1 'polypeptide(L)'
;METTLFYARAACDTMMRKFAAADLPPKGHFYYHQGVFLSGVLKTWQLTGEQKYLDYAASWVHAVFDESGKVKQYKRADLDDIQAGILLYTLYDATGDEFYHRCIESVAAQVQDIPRCQCGGFWHTCGSSNQMWLDGLYMVCPFIAEYARRFDRPEWTDLVVNEIRLMREHTRDAKTGLWYHAWDESR
;
A
#
# COMPACT_ATOMS: atom_id res chain seq x y z
N MET A 1 -12.52 30.04 -11.01
CA MET A 1 -11.15 29.53 -11.17
C MET A 1 -11.16 28.09 -10.68
N GLU A 2 -10.72 27.14 -11.49
CA GLU A 2 -10.66 25.73 -11.09
C GLU A 2 -9.59 25.55 -10.00
N THR A 3 -9.95 24.92 -8.89
CA THR A 3 -9.03 24.68 -7.77
C THR A 3 -8.34 23.32 -7.91
N THR A 4 -7.30 23.06 -7.13
CA THR A 4 -6.67 21.73 -7.05
C THR A 4 -7.69 20.63 -6.71
N LEU A 5 -8.64 20.94 -5.83
CA LEU A 5 -9.72 20.03 -5.45
C LEU A 5 -10.70 19.75 -6.58
N PHE A 6 -10.92 20.70 -7.50
CA PHE A 6 -11.72 20.46 -8.70
C PHE A 6 -11.07 19.38 -9.56
N TYR A 7 -9.76 19.46 -9.82
CA TYR A 7 -9.07 18.45 -10.62
C TYR A 7 -9.00 17.08 -9.93
N ALA A 8 -8.85 17.04 -8.61
CA ALA A 8 -8.90 15.79 -7.84
C ALA A 8 -10.25 15.07 -8.01
N ARG A 9 -11.36 15.80 -7.86
CA ARG A 9 -12.72 15.29 -8.11
C ARG A 9 -12.88 14.83 -9.55
N ALA A 10 -12.47 15.65 -10.51
CA ALA A 10 -12.61 15.34 -11.93
C ALA A 10 -11.86 14.05 -12.33
N ALA A 11 -10.66 13.85 -11.79
CA ALA A 11 -9.88 12.63 -11.99
C ALA A 11 -10.57 11.40 -11.37
N CYS A 12 -11.01 11.49 -10.11
CA CYS A 12 -11.72 10.41 -9.43
C CYS A 12 -13.01 10.04 -10.18
N ASP A 13 -13.85 11.03 -10.47
CA ASP A 13 -15.13 10.83 -11.14
C ASP A 13 -14.96 10.24 -12.54
N THR A 14 -13.88 10.57 -13.25
CA THR A 14 -13.59 10.00 -14.57
C THR A 14 -13.29 8.51 -14.48
N MET A 15 -12.47 8.10 -13.53
CA MET A 15 -12.14 6.69 -13.32
C MET A 15 -13.34 5.90 -12.81
N MET A 16 -14.10 6.45 -11.86
CA MET A 16 -15.30 5.82 -11.29
C MET A 16 -16.44 5.66 -12.31
N ARG A 17 -16.54 6.56 -13.30
CA ARG A 17 -17.48 6.38 -14.44
C ARG A 17 -17.03 5.28 -15.40
N LYS A 18 -15.72 5.13 -15.59
CA LYS A 18 -15.15 4.18 -16.57
C LYS A 18 -15.14 2.75 -16.04
N PHE A 19 -14.88 2.56 -14.76
CA PHE A 19 -14.75 1.26 -14.13
C PHE A 19 -15.67 1.18 -12.91
N ALA A 20 -16.48 0.13 -12.83
CA ALA A 20 -17.01 -0.28 -11.54
C ALA A 20 -15.84 -0.60 -10.60
N ALA A 21 -16.02 -0.41 -9.29
CA ALA A 21 -14.95 -0.61 -8.32
C ALA A 21 -14.27 -1.98 -8.50
N ALA A 22 -15.05 -3.06 -8.56
CA ALA A 22 -14.57 -4.43 -8.77
C ALA A 22 -13.82 -4.68 -10.10
N ASP A 23 -13.97 -3.80 -11.09
CA ASP A 23 -13.36 -3.90 -12.42
C ASP A 23 -12.10 -3.03 -12.58
N LEU A 24 -11.66 -2.33 -11.52
CA LEU A 24 -10.42 -1.57 -11.55
C LEU A 24 -9.22 -2.48 -11.92
N PRO A 25 -8.42 -2.11 -12.93
CA PRO A 25 -7.32 -2.95 -13.39
C PRO A 25 -6.11 -2.91 -12.42
N PRO A 26 -5.39 -4.03 -12.23
CA PRO A 26 -5.71 -5.38 -12.72
C PRO A 26 -6.91 -6.02 -11.99
N LYS A 27 -7.95 -6.40 -12.74
CA LYS A 27 -9.23 -6.86 -12.17
C LYS A 27 -9.05 -8.07 -11.26
N GLY A 28 -9.65 -8.00 -10.07
CA GLY A 28 -9.71 -9.10 -9.10
C GLY A 28 -8.46 -9.29 -8.24
N HIS A 29 -7.36 -8.58 -8.54
CA HIS A 29 -6.09 -8.68 -7.82
C HIS A 29 -5.96 -7.54 -6.81
N PHE A 30 -5.66 -7.88 -5.56
CA PHE A 30 -5.26 -6.91 -4.54
C PHE A 30 -3.84 -6.39 -4.83
N TYR A 31 -3.76 -5.21 -5.43
CA TYR A 31 -2.51 -4.69 -5.99
C TYR A 31 -2.39 -3.17 -5.83
N TYR A 32 -1.14 -2.66 -5.81
CA TYR A 32 -0.88 -1.24 -5.56
C TYR A 32 -1.49 -0.29 -6.59
N HIS A 33 -1.77 -0.75 -7.82
CA HIS A 33 -2.35 0.10 -8.87
C HIS A 33 -3.69 0.69 -8.42
N GLN A 34 -4.58 -0.17 -7.91
CA GLN A 34 -5.82 0.28 -7.31
C GLN A 34 -5.56 0.93 -5.96
N GLY A 35 -4.62 0.40 -5.17
CA GLY A 35 -4.23 0.94 -3.87
C GLY A 35 -3.89 2.43 -3.88
N VAL A 36 -3.00 2.86 -4.77
CA VAL A 36 -2.59 4.27 -4.90
C VAL A 36 -3.71 5.15 -5.43
N PHE A 37 -4.48 4.67 -6.42
CA PHE A 37 -5.62 5.40 -6.95
C PHE A 37 -6.68 5.62 -5.87
N LEU A 38 -7.08 4.57 -5.17
CA LEU A 38 -8.08 4.61 -4.11
C LEU A 38 -7.59 5.38 -2.88
N SER A 39 -6.28 5.44 -2.64
CA SER A 39 -5.72 6.35 -1.62
C SER A 39 -6.00 7.81 -1.97
N GLY A 40 -5.93 8.16 -3.26
CA GLY A 40 -6.35 9.48 -3.77
C GLY A 40 -7.86 9.72 -3.66
N VAL A 41 -8.67 8.70 -3.94
CA VAL A 41 -10.14 8.75 -3.79
C VAL A 41 -10.53 8.99 -2.32
N LEU A 42 -9.94 8.25 -1.38
CA LEU A 42 -10.19 8.41 0.05
C LEU A 42 -9.71 9.76 0.59
N LYS A 43 -8.56 10.27 0.13
CA LYS A 43 -8.13 11.64 0.45
C LYS A 43 -9.11 12.68 -0.10
N THR A 44 -9.66 12.46 -1.28
CA THR A 44 -10.70 13.34 -1.85
C THR A 44 -11.95 13.30 -0.98
N TRP A 45 -12.41 12.12 -0.55
CA TRP A 45 -13.51 11.99 0.43
C TRP A 45 -13.23 12.79 1.71
N GLN A 46 -12.06 12.64 2.33
CA GLN A 46 -11.71 13.35 3.56
C GLN A 46 -11.75 14.88 3.41
N LEU A 47 -11.41 15.40 2.23
CA LEU A 47 -11.42 16.83 1.93
C LEU A 47 -12.80 17.38 1.55
N THR A 48 -13.68 16.54 1.00
CA THR A 48 -14.95 16.99 0.42
C THR A 48 -16.18 16.56 1.22
N GLY A 49 -16.07 15.49 2.01
CA GLY A 49 -17.20 14.80 2.65
C GLY A 49 -18.12 14.05 1.67
N GLU A 50 -17.76 13.94 0.39
CA GLU A 50 -18.64 13.30 -0.61
C GLU A 50 -18.60 11.78 -0.51
N GLN A 51 -19.68 11.22 0.06
CA GLN A 51 -19.78 9.80 0.42
C GLN A 51 -19.51 8.82 -0.74
N LYS A 52 -19.83 9.20 -1.98
CA LYS A 52 -19.57 8.40 -3.20
C LYS A 52 -18.13 7.91 -3.32
N TYR A 53 -17.16 8.66 -2.80
CA TYR A 53 -15.74 8.31 -2.85
C TYR A 53 -15.39 7.23 -1.81
N LEU A 54 -15.92 7.34 -0.60
CA LEU A 54 -15.76 6.33 0.44
C LEU A 54 -16.41 5.01 0.02
N ASP A 55 -17.65 5.08 -0.46
CA ASP A 55 -18.42 3.91 -0.90
C ASP A 55 -17.73 3.16 -2.05
N TYR A 56 -17.12 3.90 -2.98
CA TYR A 56 -16.42 3.31 -4.11
C TYR A 56 -15.15 2.56 -3.67
N ALA A 57 -14.38 3.13 -2.73
CA ALA A 57 -13.21 2.45 -2.15
C ALA A 57 -13.62 1.20 -1.34
N ALA A 58 -14.65 1.31 -0.50
CA ALA A 58 -15.21 0.18 0.25
C ALA A 58 -15.66 -0.95 -0.67
N SER A 59 -16.35 -0.61 -1.76
CA SER A 59 -16.83 -1.57 -2.77
C SER A 59 -15.68 -2.35 -3.41
N TRP A 60 -14.53 -1.71 -3.66
CA TRP A 60 -13.35 -2.41 -4.17
C TRP A 60 -12.77 -3.38 -3.13
N VAL A 61 -12.67 -2.97 -1.86
CA VAL A 61 -12.18 -3.83 -0.78
C VAL A 61 -13.07 -5.08 -0.64
N HIS A 62 -14.39 -4.93 -0.61
CA HIS A 62 -15.30 -6.08 -0.57
C HIS A 62 -15.22 -6.98 -1.82
N ALA A 63 -14.81 -6.43 -2.97
CA ALA A 63 -14.61 -7.23 -4.17
C ALA A 63 -13.36 -8.13 -4.06
N VAL A 64 -12.28 -7.65 -3.45
CA VAL A 64 -10.97 -8.34 -3.40
C VAL A 64 -10.72 -9.12 -2.09
N PHE A 65 -11.51 -8.91 -1.05
CA PHE A 65 -11.50 -9.69 0.19
C PHE A 65 -12.74 -10.59 0.31
N ASP A 66 -12.59 -11.74 0.95
CA ASP A 66 -13.72 -12.57 1.38
C ASP A 66 -14.31 -12.11 2.73
N GLU A 67 -15.45 -12.66 3.13
CA GLU A 67 -16.15 -12.28 4.38
C GLU A 67 -15.31 -12.50 5.65
N SER A 68 -14.35 -13.43 5.60
CA SER A 68 -13.43 -13.71 6.71
C SER A 68 -12.33 -12.65 6.85
N GLY A 69 -12.17 -11.77 5.85
CA GLY A 69 -11.11 -10.76 5.79
C GLY A 69 -9.84 -11.26 5.10
N LYS A 70 -9.91 -12.36 4.34
CA LYS A 70 -8.76 -12.85 3.56
C LYS A 70 -8.76 -12.30 2.15
N VAL A 71 -7.57 -11.97 1.66
CA VAL A 71 -7.37 -11.52 0.28
C VAL A 71 -7.65 -12.68 -0.67
N LYS A 72 -8.52 -12.47 -1.66
CA LYS A 72 -8.93 -13.51 -2.61
C LYS A 72 -7.83 -13.86 -3.60
N GLN A 73 -7.14 -12.86 -4.16
CA GLN A 73 -6.07 -13.04 -5.14
C GLN A 73 -4.97 -11.99 -4.93
N TYR A 74 -3.75 -12.47 -4.69
CA TYR A 74 -2.54 -11.70 -4.49
C TYR A 74 -1.31 -12.59 -4.70
N LYS A 75 -0.15 -11.97 -4.88
CA LYS A 75 1.15 -12.64 -4.84
C LYS A 75 1.73 -12.53 -3.44
N ARG A 76 1.84 -13.67 -2.77
CA ARG A 76 2.40 -13.75 -1.40
C ARG A 76 3.85 -13.27 -1.39
N ALA A 77 4.20 -12.51 -0.36
CA ALA A 77 5.55 -12.01 -0.11
C ALA A 77 6.11 -11.06 -1.20
N ASP A 78 5.24 -10.40 -1.96
CA ASP A 78 5.60 -9.29 -2.84
C ASP A 78 5.20 -7.95 -2.21
N LEU A 79 6.09 -6.96 -2.23
CA LEU A 79 5.82 -5.67 -1.60
C LEU A 79 4.65 -4.93 -2.26
N ASP A 80 4.56 -5.02 -3.59
CA ASP A 80 3.50 -4.43 -4.41
C ASP A 80 2.07 -4.84 -3.98
N ASP A 81 1.94 -6.05 -3.44
CA ASP A 81 0.68 -6.62 -2.97
C ASP A 81 0.36 -6.23 -1.52
N ILE A 82 1.24 -5.48 -0.84
CA ILE A 82 0.98 -4.95 0.51
C ILE A 82 0.38 -3.53 0.46
N GLN A 83 0.76 -2.73 -0.54
CA GLN A 83 0.49 -1.29 -0.57
C GLN A 83 -1.00 -0.94 -0.40
N ALA A 84 -1.89 -1.70 -1.06
CA ALA A 84 -3.32 -1.45 -0.98
C ALA A 84 -3.91 -1.64 0.43
N GLY A 85 -3.17 -2.28 1.35
CA GLY A 85 -3.56 -2.42 2.75
C GLY A 85 -3.71 -1.08 3.47
N ILE A 86 -3.05 -0.02 3.01
CA ILE A 86 -3.16 1.32 3.60
C ILE A 86 -4.61 1.86 3.60
N LEU A 87 -5.42 1.44 2.62
CA LEU A 87 -6.82 1.85 2.49
C LEU A 87 -7.65 1.40 3.69
N LEU A 88 -7.33 0.24 4.24
CA LEU A 88 -8.12 -0.44 5.26
C LEU A 88 -8.17 0.36 6.56
N TYR A 89 -7.10 1.07 6.92
CA TYR A 89 -7.10 1.94 8.10
C TYR A 89 -8.11 3.07 7.99
N THR A 90 -8.17 3.72 6.82
CA THR A 90 -9.12 4.83 6.61
C THR A 90 -10.56 4.33 6.60
N LEU A 91 -10.80 3.16 6.00
CA LEU A 91 -12.12 2.53 5.98
C LEU A 91 -12.55 2.07 7.37
N TYR A 92 -11.63 1.52 8.17
CA TYR A 92 -11.89 1.17 9.57
C TYR A 92 -12.21 2.40 10.40
N ASP A 93 -11.42 3.48 10.29
CA ASP A 93 -11.67 4.72 11.04
C ASP A 93 -13.02 5.36 10.68
N ALA A 94 -13.42 5.28 9.42
CA ALA A 94 -14.66 5.86 8.93
C ALA A 94 -15.92 5.12 9.38
N THR A 95 -15.81 3.80 9.65
CA THR A 95 -16.98 2.91 9.82
C THR A 95 -17.03 2.21 11.17
N GLY A 96 -15.88 1.97 11.80
CA GLY A 96 -15.75 1.08 12.94
C GLY A 96 -16.04 -0.39 12.62
N ASP A 97 -16.11 -0.77 11.34
CA ASP A 97 -16.46 -2.15 10.95
C ASP A 97 -15.26 -3.09 11.13
N GLU A 98 -15.42 -4.06 12.04
CA GLU A 98 -14.43 -5.11 12.34
C GLU A 98 -14.03 -5.96 11.13
N PHE A 99 -14.80 -5.94 10.03
CA PHE A 99 -14.36 -6.48 8.75
C PHE A 99 -13.01 -5.91 8.31
N TYR A 100 -12.83 -4.58 8.35
CA TYR A 100 -11.58 -3.95 7.92
C TYR A 100 -10.42 -4.28 8.86
N HIS A 101 -10.67 -4.42 10.16
CA HIS A 101 -9.66 -4.88 11.11
C HIS A 101 -9.17 -6.30 10.79
N ARG A 102 -10.08 -7.25 10.49
CA ARG A 102 -9.67 -8.59 10.02
C ARG A 102 -8.85 -8.54 8.73
N CYS A 103 -9.22 -7.66 7.79
CA CYS A 103 -8.44 -7.44 6.57
C CYS A 103 -7.04 -6.90 6.87
N ILE A 104 -6.90 -5.97 7.83
CA ILE A 104 -5.60 -5.42 8.25
C ILE A 104 -4.71 -6.53 8.79
N GLU A 105 -5.22 -7.36 9.71
CA GLU A 105 -4.49 -8.49 10.27
C GLU A 105 -4.03 -9.48 9.20
N SER A 106 -4.90 -9.75 8.21
CA SER A 106 -4.59 -10.61 7.07
C SER A 106 -3.45 -10.06 6.18
N VAL A 107 -3.40 -8.75 5.95
CA VAL A 107 -2.28 -8.12 5.22
C VAL A 107 -1.02 -8.08 6.08
N ALA A 108 -1.13 -7.79 7.38
CA ALA A 108 -0.01 -7.80 8.31
C ALA A 108 0.67 -9.17 8.42
N ALA A 109 -0.09 -10.26 8.40
CA ALA A 109 0.47 -11.61 8.38
C ALA A 109 1.41 -11.85 7.18
N GLN A 110 1.10 -11.26 6.01
CA GLN A 110 1.92 -11.42 4.81
C GLN A 110 3.29 -10.74 4.93
N VAL A 111 3.39 -9.65 5.70
CA VAL A 111 4.65 -8.91 5.90
C VAL A 111 5.73 -9.79 6.52
N GLN A 112 5.33 -10.74 7.38
CA GLN A 112 6.26 -11.64 8.06
C GLN A 112 6.90 -12.66 7.10
N ASP A 113 6.24 -12.94 5.97
CA ASP A 113 6.72 -13.89 4.97
C ASP A 113 7.68 -13.28 3.94
N ILE A 114 7.88 -11.96 3.97
CA ILE A 114 8.71 -11.27 2.96
C ILE A 114 10.18 -11.69 3.14
N PRO A 115 10.82 -12.25 2.10
CA PRO A 115 12.22 -12.63 2.17
C PRO A 115 13.13 -11.39 2.28
N ARG A 116 14.31 -11.60 2.86
CA ARG A 116 15.25 -10.53 3.17
C ARG A 116 16.62 -10.78 2.55
N CYS A 117 17.29 -9.69 2.17
CA CYS A 117 18.72 -9.65 1.90
C CYS A 117 19.50 -10.00 3.18
N GLN A 118 20.78 -10.32 3.04
CA GLN A 118 21.69 -10.57 4.17
C GLN A 118 21.85 -9.33 5.05
N CYS A 119 21.81 -8.12 4.49
CA CYS A 119 21.77 -6.86 5.23
C CYS A 119 20.48 -6.65 6.04
N GLY A 120 19.48 -7.54 5.87
CA GLY A 120 18.20 -7.52 6.56
C GLY A 120 17.08 -6.75 5.85
N GLY A 121 17.39 -6.13 4.70
CA GLY A 121 16.43 -5.40 3.86
C GLY A 121 15.45 -6.30 3.11
N PHE A 122 14.24 -5.84 2.81
CA PHE A 122 13.27 -6.67 2.07
C PHE A 122 13.65 -6.85 0.60
N TRP A 123 13.43 -8.06 0.08
CA TRP A 123 13.35 -8.24 -1.37
C TRP A 123 12.11 -7.52 -1.90
N HIS A 124 12.22 -6.91 -3.08
CA HIS A 124 11.09 -6.20 -3.68
C HIS A 124 9.93 -7.13 -4.09
N THR A 125 10.25 -8.27 -4.68
CA THR A 125 9.34 -9.35 -5.05
C THR A 125 10.02 -10.71 -4.85
N CYS A 126 9.26 -11.79 -4.84
CA CYS A 126 9.82 -13.15 -4.85
C CYS A 126 10.70 -13.44 -6.09
N GLY A 127 10.56 -12.67 -7.17
CA GLY A 127 11.38 -12.80 -8.38
C GLY A 127 12.67 -11.96 -8.36
N SER A 128 12.82 -11.06 -7.39
CA SER A 128 13.95 -10.12 -7.29
C SER A 128 14.83 -10.49 -6.09
N SER A 129 15.35 -11.71 -6.11
CA SER A 129 16.23 -12.24 -5.05
C SER A 129 17.40 -11.30 -4.78
N ASN A 130 17.59 -10.94 -3.51
CA ASN A 130 18.62 -10.03 -2.99
C ASN A 130 18.53 -8.57 -3.50
N GLN A 131 17.38 -8.16 -4.06
CA GLN A 131 17.22 -6.81 -4.59
C GLN A 131 16.26 -5.97 -3.77
N MET A 132 16.71 -4.76 -3.44
CA MET A 132 15.93 -3.70 -2.81
C MET A 132 15.63 -2.61 -3.85
N TRP A 133 14.36 -2.25 -4.03
CA TRP A 133 13.93 -1.22 -4.98
C TRP A 133 13.28 -0.06 -4.23
N LEU A 134 13.54 1.17 -4.66
CA LEU A 134 13.02 2.39 -4.00
C LEU A 134 11.49 2.36 -3.83
N ASP A 135 10.78 1.84 -4.83
CA ASP A 135 9.33 1.66 -4.83
C ASP A 135 8.86 0.91 -3.58
N GLY A 136 9.62 -0.11 -3.16
CA GLY A 136 9.34 -0.95 -2.00
C GLY A 136 9.16 -0.17 -0.70
N LEU A 137 9.84 0.98 -0.55
CA LEU A 137 9.62 1.85 0.61
C LEU A 137 8.18 2.35 0.65
N TYR A 138 7.61 2.79 -0.46
CA TYR A 138 6.20 3.22 -0.51
C TYR A 138 5.24 2.03 -0.42
N MET A 139 5.59 0.89 -1.00
CA MET A 139 4.70 -0.25 -1.06
C MET A 139 4.44 -0.87 0.32
N VAL A 140 5.44 -0.91 1.21
CA VAL A 140 5.30 -1.63 2.48
C VAL A 140 5.41 -0.74 3.72
N CYS A 141 6.29 0.26 3.72
CA CYS A 141 6.61 0.99 4.95
C CYS A 141 5.44 1.80 5.53
N PRO A 142 4.60 2.52 4.73
CA PRO A 142 3.43 3.23 5.28
C PRO A 142 2.45 2.28 5.97
N PHE A 143 2.23 1.10 5.41
CA PHE A 143 1.34 0.10 5.99
C PHE A 143 1.89 -0.43 7.32
N ILE A 144 3.17 -0.81 7.36
CA ILE A 144 3.85 -1.32 8.56
C ILE A 144 3.93 -0.25 9.64
N ALA A 145 4.26 0.99 9.29
CA ALA A 145 4.36 2.10 10.26
C ALA A 145 3.01 2.38 10.93
N GLU A 146 1.92 2.37 10.15
CA GLU A 146 0.58 2.58 10.69
C GLU A 146 0.12 1.38 11.53
N TYR A 147 0.46 0.15 11.12
CA TYR A 147 0.23 -1.06 11.92
C TYR A 147 0.96 -0.97 13.27
N ALA A 148 2.24 -0.64 13.24
CA ALA A 148 3.10 -0.53 14.40
C ALA A 148 2.54 0.42 15.46
N ARG A 149 2.07 1.58 14.98
CA ARG A 149 1.50 2.63 15.82
C ARG A 149 0.13 2.24 16.41
N ARG A 150 -0.72 1.55 15.65
CA ARG A 150 -2.09 1.22 16.06
C ARG A 150 -2.18 0.02 16.99
N PHE A 151 -1.28 -0.96 16.81
CA PHE A 151 -1.32 -2.24 17.50
C PHE A 151 -0.12 -2.45 18.44
N ASP A 152 0.54 -1.35 18.83
CA ASP A 152 1.67 -1.33 19.77
C ASP A 152 2.77 -2.35 19.41
N ARG A 153 3.23 -2.31 18.15
CA ARG A 153 4.31 -3.16 17.63
C ARG A 153 5.57 -2.35 17.37
N PRO A 154 6.31 -1.91 18.42
CA PRO A 154 7.48 -1.04 18.25
C PRO A 154 8.57 -1.68 17.37
N GLU A 155 8.69 -3.02 17.37
CA GLU A 155 9.65 -3.74 16.53
C GLU A 155 9.36 -3.59 15.02
N TRP A 156 8.12 -3.25 14.65
CA TRP A 156 7.74 -2.90 13.28
C TRP A 156 8.12 -1.46 12.92
N THR A 157 8.21 -0.57 13.91
CA THR A 157 8.75 0.78 13.68
C THR A 157 10.24 0.71 13.40
N ASP A 158 10.98 -0.08 14.17
CA ASP A 158 12.42 -0.31 13.94
C ASP A 158 12.67 -0.92 12.55
N LEU A 159 11.81 -1.84 12.13
CA LEU A 159 11.84 -2.43 10.79
C LEU A 159 11.74 -1.36 9.69
N VAL A 160 10.76 -0.45 9.77
CA VAL A 160 10.59 0.65 8.80
C VAL A 160 11.81 1.58 8.78
N VAL A 161 12.31 1.95 9.96
CA VAL A 161 13.51 2.80 10.06
C VAL A 161 14.71 2.11 9.42
N ASN A 162 14.89 0.81 9.63
CA ASN A 162 15.96 0.05 9.03
C ASN A 162 15.84 -0.05 7.51
N GLU A 163 14.63 -0.29 6.96
CA GLU A 163 14.40 -0.30 5.50
C GLU A 163 14.82 1.03 4.85
N ILE A 164 14.40 2.16 5.43
CA ILE A 164 14.75 3.50 4.92
C ILE A 164 16.26 3.73 5.02
N ARG A 165 16.88 3.32 6.13
CA ARG A 165 18.33 3.47 6.36
C ARG A 165 19.14 2.67 5.33
N LEU A 166 18.81 1.39 5.15
CA LEU A 166 19.47 0.49 4.20
C LEU A 166 19.30 1.00 2.77
N MET A 167 18.07 1.39 2.39
CA MET A 167 17.82 1.93 1.06
C MET A 167 18.67 3.17 0.80
N ARG A 168 18.73 4.11 1.75
CA ARG A 168 19.58 5.30 1.64
C ARG A 168 21.07 4.92 1.53
N GLU A 169 21.53 4.00 2.36
CA GLU A 169 22.93 3.57 2.42
C GLU A 169 23.39 2.98 1.09
N HIS A 170 22.56 2.15 0.47
CA HIS A 170 22.96 1.40 -0.72
C HIS A 170 22.61 2.07 -2.05
N THR A 171 21.63 3.00 -2.08
CA THR A 171 21.20 3.61 -3.34
C THR A 171 21.63 5.06 -3.53
N ARG A 172 22.05 5.78 -2.47
CA ARG A 172 22.35 7.21 -2.59
C ARG A 172 23.67 7.48 -3.32
N ASP A 173 23.59 8.19 -4.44
CA ASP A 173 24.76 8.78 -5.09
C ASP A 173 25.29 9.95 -4.25
N ALA A 174 26.54 9.84 -3.80
CA ALA A 174 27.20 10.87 -3.01
C ALA A 174 27.38 12.20 -3.77
N LYS A 175 27.51 12.15 -5.10
CA LYS A 175 27.78 13.34 -5.93
C LYS A 175 26.53 14.19 -6.13
N THR A 176 25.42 13.58 -6.53
CA THR A 176 24.16 14.29 -6.82
C THR A 176 23.22 14.36 -5.63
N GLY A 177 23.34 13.43 -4.68
CA GLY A 177 22.40 13.23 -3.58
C GLY A 177 21.11 12.50 -3.98
N LEU A 178 20.93 12.15 -5.26
CA LEU A 178 19.83 11.32 -5.76
C LEU A 178 20.06 9.85 -5.42
N TRP A 179 18.99 9.05 -5.49
CA TRP A 179 19.04 7.64 -5.16
C TRP A 179 18.83 6.82 -6.44
N TYR A 180 19.68 5.82 -6.66
CA TYR A 180 19.49 4.83 -7.72
C TYR A 180 18.22 4.03 -7.47
N HIS A 181 17.57 3.62 -8.55
CA HIS A 181 16.24 2.98 -8.50
C HIS A 181 16.24 1.66 -7.71
N ALA A 182 17.29 0.86 -7.87
CA ALA A 182 17.41 -0.43 -7.20
C ALA A 182 18.86 -0.72 -6.83
N TRP A 183 19.03 -1.60 -5.85
CA TRP A 183 20.31 -2.16 -5.43
C TRP A 183 20.17 -3.69 -5.32
N ASP A 184 21.18 -4.40 -5.81
CA ASP A 184 21.28 -5.88 -5.74
C ASP A 184 22.46 -6.22 -4.84
N GLU A 185 22.20 -6.83 -3.69
CA GLU A 185 23.25 -7.19 -2.72
C GLU A 185 24.22 -8.26 -3.24
N SER A 186 23.79 -9.04 -4.24
CA SER A 186 24.60 -10.12 -4.78
C SER A 186 25.67 -9.67 -5.77
N ARG A 187 25.78 -8.36 -6.06
CA ARG A 187 26.62 -7.80 -7.12
C ARG A 187 27.43 -6.58 -6.71
#